data_AF-A0A662A5G9-F1
#
_entry.id   AF-A0A662A5G9-F1
#
_cell.length_a   1.000
_cell.length_b   1.000
_cell.length_c   1.000
_cell.angle_alpha   90.00
_cell.angle_beta   90.00
_cell.angle_gamma   90.00
#
_symmetry.space_group_name_H-M   'P 1'
#
loop_
_entity.id
_entity.type
_entity.pdbx_description
1 polymer ?
#
loop_
_entity_poly.entity_id
_entity_poly.type
_entity_poly.pdbx_seq_one_letter_code
_entity_poly.pdbx_strand_id
1 'polypeptide(L)' 'MSNIMDNINKNLQDYQLSLLRQVDDKFYRWINKKIDWDIRMIGLKGPRGTGKTTLLLQRVKYHTDKKQKPLY' A
#
# COMPACT_ATOMS: atom_id res chain seq x y z
N MET A 1 4.80 27.69 17.21
CA MET A 1 3.59 27.87 16.36
C MET A 1 3.53 26.86 15.19
N SER A 2 4.17 25.69 15.26
CA SER A 2 4.11 24.69 14.18
C SER A 2 3.15 23.51 14.40
N ASN A 3 2.56 23.32 15.59
CA ASN A 3 1.84 22.08 15.92
C ASN A 3 0.30 22.20 15.97
N ILE A 4 -0.29 23.29 15.45
CA ILE A 4 -1.75 23.48 15.46
C ILE A 4 -2.35 23.39 14.03
N MET A 5 -1.54 23.60 12.99
CA MET A 5 -2.02 23.56 11.58
C MET A 5 -1.98 22.17 10.95
N ASP A 6 -1.26 21.21 11.54
CA ASP A 6 -1.20 19.82 11.03
C ASP A 6 -2.50 19.04 11.30
N ASN A 7 -3.44 19.59 12.06
CA ASN A 7 -4.64 18.87 12.55
C ASN A 7 -5.94 19.19 11.79
N ILE A 8 -5.88 19.89 10.65
CA ILE A 8 -7.11 20.25 9.90
C ILE A 8 -7.07 19.76 8.44
N ASN A 9 -5.89 19.55 7.86
CA ASN A 9 -5.77 18.96 6.53
C ASN A 9 -5.57 17.46 6.63
N LYS A 10 -6.66 16.69 6.59
CA LYS A 10 -6.60 15.26 6.27
C LYS A 10 -6.07 15.11 4.85
N ASN A 11 -4.75 15.03 4.69
CA ASN A 11 -4.12 14.86 3.39
C ASN A 11 -4.32 13.39 2.95
N LEU A 12 -4.37 13.15 1.65
CA LEU A 12 -4.39 11.81 1.05
C LEU A 12 -3.24 10.93 1.58
N GLN A 13 -2.10 11.55 1.90
CA GLN A 13 -0.95 10.89 2.50
C GLN A 13 -1.27 10.31 3.89
N ASP A 14 -1.97 11.06 4.75
CA ASP A 14 -2.34 10.60 6.09
C ASP A 14 -3.33 9.42 6.03
N TYR A 15 -4.25 9.48 5.06
CA TYR A 15 -5.18 8.39 4.79
C TYR A 15 -4.42 7.13 4.37
N GLN A 16 -3.49 7.23 3.41
CA GLN A 16 -2.63 6.11 3.02
C GLN A 16 -1.83 5.56 4.20
N LEU A 17 -1.24 6.41 5.04
CA LEU A 17 -0.51 5.99 6.25
C LEU A 17 -1.41 5.24 7.23
N SER A 18 -2.69 5.63 7.36
CA SER A 18 -3.67 4.91 8.18
C SER A 18 -3.98 3.51 7.63
N LEU A 19 -4.05 3.36 6.31
CA LEU A 19 -4.26 2.07 5.63
C LEU A 19 -3.03 1.16 5.74
N LEU A 20 -1.83 1.72 5.51
CA LEU A 20 -0.57 1.00 5.65
C LEU A 20 -0.35 0.50 7.08
N ARG A 21 -0.76 1.26 8.11
CA ARG A 21 -0.67 0.83 9.51
C ARG A 21 -1.48 -0.43 9.81
N GLN A 22 -2.63 -0.60 9.15
CA GLN A 22 -3.53 -1.73 9.37
C GLN A 22 -3.10 -3.02 8.65
N VAL A 23 -2.21 -2.91 7.67
CA VAL A 23 -1.75 -4.05 6.88
C VAL A 23 -0.56 -4.71 7.55
N ASP A 24 -0.66 -5.99 7.83
CA ASP A 24 0.43 -6.81 8.36
C ASP A 24 1.11 -7.64 7.27
N ASP A 25 2.26 -8.21 7.63
CA ASP A 25 3.07 -9.15 6.84
C ASP A 25 2.90 -10.61 7.29
N LYS A 26 1.90 -10.90 8.14
CA LYS A 26 1.71 -12.25 8.69
C LYS A 26 1.36 -13.26 7.60
N PHE A 27 0.67 -12.81 6.55
CA PHE A 27 0.30 -13.65 5.43
C PHE A 27 0.55 -12.94 4.09
N TYR A 28 1.37 -13.57 3.26
CA TYR A 28 1.53 -13.19 1.86
C TYR A 28 0.77 -14.17 0.96
N ARG A 29 -0.03 -13.62 0.04
CA ARG A 29 -0.72 -14.41 -0.97
C ARG A 29 0.30 -15.10 -1.88
N TRP A 30 0.07 -16.36 -2.26
CA TRP A 30 0.98 -17.12 -3.13
C TRP A 30 1.31 -16.38 -4.45
N ILE A 31 0.35 -15.62 -4.98
CA ILE A 31 0.50 -14.85 -6.21
C ILE A 31 1.53 -13.71 -6.07
N ASN A 32 1.75 -13.19 -4.86
CA ASN A 32 2.74 -12.14 -4.60
C ASN A 32 4.16 -12.54 -5.04
N LYS A 33 4.50 -13.83 -4.89
CA LYS A 33 5.79 -14.41 -5.31
C LYS A 33 5.88 -14.69 -6.80
N LYS A 34 4.76 -14.77 -7.50
CA LYS A 34 4.68 -15.08 -8.94
C LYS A 34 4.50 -13.85 -9.83
N ILE A 35 4.06 -12.73 -9.24
CA ILE A 35 3.94 -11.47 -9.96
C ILE A 35 5.35 -10.96 -10.24
N ASP A 36 5.62 -10.70 -11.51
CA ASP A 36 6.75 -9.88 -11.90
C ASP A 36 6.44 -8.42 -11.53
N TRP A 37 7.26 -7.84 -10.67
CA TRP A 37 7.07 -6.49 -10.14
C TRP A 37 7.90 -5.43 -10.90
N ASP A 38 8.71 -5.85 -11.86
CA ASP A 38 9.52 -4.95 -12.69
C ASP A 38 8.70 -4.33 -13.85
N ILE A 39 7.54 -4.92 -14.16
CA ILE A 39 6.67 -4.39 -15.22
C ILE A 39 5.93 -3.13 -14.79
N ARG A 40 5.78 -2.18 -15.72
CA ARG A 40 5.23 -0.83 -15.45
C ARG A 40 3.77 -0.82 -14.98
N MET A 41 2.99 -1.85 -15.31
CA MET A 41 1.56 -1.91 -15.00
C MET A 41 1.14 -3.37 -14.75
N ILE A 42 0.45 -3.59 -13.62
CA ILE A 42 -0.06 -4.90 -13.21
C ILE A 42 -1.54 -4.77 -12.91
N GLY A 43 -2.36 -5.59 -13.58
CA GLY A 43 -3.80 -5.70 -13.32
C GLY A 43 -4.10 -6.93 -12.46
N LEU A 44 -4.64 -6.73 -11.26
CA LEU A 44 -5.11 -7.83 -10.40
C LEU A 44 -6.60 -8.05 -10.60
N LYS A 45 -6.98 -9.11 -11.33
CA LYS A 45 -8.38 -9.53 -11.53
C LYS A 45 -8.74 -10.69 -10.60
N GLY A 46 -9.95 -10.69 -10.06
CA GLY A 46 -10.49 -11.79 -9.26
C GLY A 46 -11.72 -11.40 -8.44
N PRO A 47 -12.34 -12.34 -7.70
CA PRO A 47 -13.53 -12.11 -6.89
C PRO A 47 -13.36 -10.99 -5.84
N ARG A 48 -14.47 -10.39 -5.40
CA ARG A 48 -14.45 -9.44 -4.28
C ARG A 48 -14.05 -10.18 -2.99
N GLY A 49 -13.33 -9.50 -2.10
CA GLY A 49 -12.88 -10.10 -0.83
C GLY A 49 -11.63 -10.98 -0.94
N THR A 50 -11.09 -11.21 -2.15
CA THR A 50 -9.86 -12.00 -2.38
C THR A 50 -8.57 -11.26 -1.95
N GLY A 51 -8.64 -10.13 -1.24
CA GLY A 51 -7.44 -9.44 -0.71
C GLY A 51 -6.52 -8.80 -1.76
N LYS A 52 -7.04 -8.44 -2.94
CA LYS A 52 -6.25 -7.81 -4.02
C LYS A 52 -5.68 -6.46 -3.59
N THR A 53 -6.52 -5.62 -2.98
CA THR A 53 -6.12 -4.33 -2.41
C THR A 53 -5.11 -4.51 -1.30
N THR A 54 -5.32 -5.48 -0.39
CA THR A 54 -4.36 -5.82 0.67
C THR A 54 -2.99 -6.20 0.11
N LEU A 55 -2.93 -6.95 -0.99
CA LEU A 55 -1.68 -7.34 -1.63
C LEU A 55 -0.90 -6.13 -2.17
N LEU A 56 -1.58 -5.19 -2.85
CA LEU A 56 -0.95 -3.94 -3.31
C LEU A 56 -0.41 -3.14 -2.13
N LEU A 57 -1.19 -3.07 -1.05
CA LEU A 57 -0.86 -2.34 0.16
C LEU A 57 0.36 -2.95 0.89
N GLN A 58 0.44 -4.29 0.93
CA GLN A 58 1.59 -5.03 1.45
C GLN A 58 2.84 -4.81 0.59
N ARG A 59 2.70 -4.77 -0.74
CA ARG A 59 3.82 -4.47 -1.65
C ARG A 59 4.38 -3.08 -1.36
N VAL A 60 3.51 -2.07 -1.30
CA VAL A 60 3.88 -0.68 -1.00
C VAL A 60 4.57 -0.57 0.36
N LYS A 61 4.09 -1.29 1.38
CA LYS A 61 4.63 -1.22 2.74
C LYS A 61 5.99 -1.92 2.91
N TYR A 62 6.14 -3.11 2.35
CA TYR A 62 7.24 -4.03 2.70
C TYR A 62 8.27 -4.23 1.58
N HIS A 63 7.93 -3.91 0.33
CA HIS A 63 8.75 -4.26 -0.85
C HIS A 63 9.06 -3.07 -1.77
N THR A 64 8.66 -1.85 -1.42
CA THR A 64 9.07 -0.64 -2.15
C THR A 64 10.30 -0.02 -1.51
N ASP A 65 11.29 0.33 -2.33
CA ASP A 65 12.45 1.09 -1.88
C ASP A 65 12.04 2.45 -1.33
N LYS A 66 12.56 2.81 -0.14
CA LYS A 66 12.27 4.08 0.55
C LYS A 66 12.56 5.34 -0.28
N LYS A 67 13.29 5.21 -1.39
CA LYS A 67 13.58 6.29 -2.34
C LYS A 67 12.37 6.65 -3.21
N GLN A 68 11.49 5.69 -3.46
CA GLN A 68 10.26 5.91 -4.18
C GLN A 68 9.19 6.28 -3.16
N LYS A 69 8.40 7.33 -3.43
CA LYS A 69 7.21 7.68 -2.65
C LYS A 69 5.98 7.11 -3.38
N PRO A 70 5.71 5.79 -3.25
CA PRO A 70 4.51 5.22 -3.83
C PRO A 70 3.30 5.87 -3.16
N LEU A 71 2.46 6.50 -3.98
CA LEU A 71 1.08 6.76 -3.61
C LEU A 71 0.28 5.53 -4.04
N TYR A 72 -0.77 5.21 -3.30
CA TYR A 72 -1.72 4.18 -3.70
C TYR A 72 -2.17 4.33 -5.17
#